data_AF-A0A2D5NA91-F1
#
_entry.id   AF-A0A2D5NA91-F1
#
_cell.length_a   1.000
_cell.length_b   1.000
_cell.length_c   1.000
_cell.angle_alpha   90.00
_cell.angle_beta   90.00
_cell.angle_gamma   90.00
#
_symmetry.space_group_name_H-M   'P 1'
#
loop_
_entity.id
_entity.type
_entity.pdbx_description
1 polymer ?
#
loop_
_entity_poly.entity_id
_entity_poly.type
_entity_poly.pdbx_seq_one_letter_code
_entity_poly.pdbx_strand_id
1 'polypeptide(L)'
;MTEKQIKSSEKFIDIDGVIKDRNPSLHRIIPGFIIRYFSENVFRESDLNTLLIDLKDLNNFEFCAAICKRYNVTVQSVGTENIPITGGAIFAANHPLGGMDAMAIMESISHHR
;
A
#
# COMPACT_ATOMS: atom_id res chain seq x y z
N MET A 1 -22.66 -5.26 32.05
CA MET A 1 -22.26 -5.14 30.64
C MET A 1 -20.92 -4.42 30.63
N THR A 2 -19.84 -5.17 30.53
CA THR A 2 -18.47 -4.64 30.67
C THR A 2 -18.08 -3.93 29.38
N GLU A 3 -17.85 -2.62 29.49
CA GLU A 3 -17.27 -1.79 28.46
C GLU A 3 -15.93 -2.39 28.02
N LYS A 4 -15.91 -2.91 26.80
CA LYS A 4 -14.68 -3.34 26.14
C LYS A 4 -13.87 -2.07 25.88
N GLN A 5 -12.78 -1.91 26.62
CA GLN A 5 -11.76 -0.91 26.36
C GLN A 5 -11.45 -0.88 24.86
N ILE A 6 -11.57 0.30 24.24
CA ILE A 6 -11.14 0.54 22.88
C ILE A 6 -9.63 0.35 22.87
N LYS A 7 -9.21 -0.85 22.47
CA LYS A 7 -7.83 -1.19 22.17
C LYS A 7 -7.35 -0.12 21.17
N SER A 8 -6.28 0.62 21.52
CA SER A 8 -5.52 1.47 20.61
C SER A 8 -5.58 0.87 19.21
N SER A 9 -6.08 1.61 18.22
CA SER A 9 -6.34 1.10 16.86
C SER A 9 -5.25 0.12 16.47
N GLU A 10 -5.60 -1.16 16.31
CA GLU A 10 -4.61 -2.17 15.94
C GLU A 10 -3.96 -1.67 14.65
N LYS A 11 -2.63 -1.55 14.67
CA LYS A 11 -1.87 -1.19 13.47
C LYS A 11 -2.21 -2.23 12.41
N PHE A 12 -2.57 -1.78 11.22
CA PHE A 12 -2.81 -2.69 10.10
C PHE A 12 -1.51 -3.37 9.65
N ILE A 13 -0.41 -2.61 9.65
CA ILE A 13 0.94 -3.11 9.42
C ILE A 13 1.69 -3.11 10.76
N ASP A 14 2.15 -4.28 11.20
CA ASP A 14 2.90 -4.48 12.44
C ASP A 14 4.13 -5.36 12.18
N ILE A 15 5.31 -4.73 12.01
CA ILE A 15 6.55 -5.44 11.67
C ILE A 15 7.09 -6.21 12.87
N ASP A 16 6.94 -5.69 14.09
CA ASP A 16 7.35 -6.41 15.31
C ASP A 16 6.54 -7.70 15.47
N GLY A 17 5.21 -7.59 15.30
CA GLY A 17 4.29 -8.71 15.30
C GLY A 17 4.64 -9.76 14.24
N VAL A 18 4.92 -9.33 13.01
CA VAL A 18 5.31 -10.24 11.91
C VAL A 18 6.63 -10.95 12.19
N ILE A 19 7.66 -10.26 12.70
CA ILE A 19 8.94 -10.89 13.03
C ILE A 19 8.76 -11.92 14.15
N LYS A 20 7.98 -11.56 15.18
CA LYS A 20 7.66 -12.44 16.31
C LYS A 20 6.92 -13.70 15.87
N ASP A 21 5.96 -13.57 14.97
CA ASP A 21 5.18 -14.70 14.42
C ASP A 21 6.06 -15.61 13.54
N ARG A 22 6.83 -15.02 12.63
CA ARG A 22 7.62 -15.78 11.64
C ARG A 22 8.86 -16.43 12.21
N ASN A 23 9.52 -15.80 13.20
CA ASN A 23 10.69 -16.37 13.85
C ASN A 23 10.81 -15.89 15.32
N PRO A 24 10.12 -16.56 16.26
CA PRO A 24 10.14 -16.19 17.69
C PRO A 24 11.55 -16.23 18.30
N SER A 25 12.39 -17.18 17.86
CA SER A 25 13.76 -17.32 18.36
C SER A 25 14.63 -16.14 17.97
N LEU A 26 14.51 -15.66 16.74
CA LEU A 26 15.21 -14.46 16.26
C LEU A 26 14.70 -13.22 16.98
N HIS A 27 13.37 -13.06 17.08
CA HIS A 27 12.74 -11.92 17.77
C HIS A 27 13.25 -11.73 19.21
N ARG A 28 13.49 -12.84 19.92
CA ARG A 28 14.03 -12.81 21.29
C ARG A 28 15.47 -12.31 21.39
N ILE A 29 16.26 -12.47 20.32
CA ILE A 29 17.69 -12.13 20.29
C ILE A 29 17.92 -10.72 19.73
N ILE A 30 17.11 -10.29 18.76
CA ILE A 30 17.27 -8.98 18.12
C ILE A 30 16.96 -7.87 19.15
N PRO A 31 17.89 -6.91 19.35
CA PRO A 31 17.60 -5.71 20.14
C PRO A 31 16.45 -4.89 19.54
N GLY A 32 15.50 -4.48 20.38
CA GLY A 32 14.29 -3.77 19.93
C GLY A 32 14.55 -2.47 19.15
N PHE A 33 15.69 -1.79 19.37
CA PHE A 33 16.04 -0.61 18.59
C PHE A 33 16.31 -0.92 17.11
N ILE A 34 16.79 -2.13 16.79
CA ILE A 34 17.01 -2.57 15.41
C ILE A 34 15.66 -2.77 14.72
N ILE A 35 14.73 -3.47 15.37
CA ILE A 35 13.37 -3.67 14.86
C ILE A 35 12.72 -2.30 14.60
N ARG A 36 12.81 -1.38 15.58
CA ARG A 36 12.29 -0.02 15.43
C ARG A 36 12.98 0.76 14.31
N TYR A 37 14.30 0.61 14.13
CA TYR A 37 15.03 1.28 13.06
C TYR A 37 14.48 0.86 11.70
N PHE A 38 14.38 -0.44 11.44
CA PHE A 38 13.82 -0.95 10.19
C PHE A 38 12.36 -0.52 10.02
N SER A 39 11.55 -0.70 11.06
CA SER A 39 10.12 -0.42 11.00
C SER A 39 9.84 1.03 10.64
N GLU A 40 10.52 1.99 11.27
CA GLU A 40 10.24 3.41 11.07
C GLU A 40 11.09 4.08 9.98
N ASN A 41 12.34 3.66 9.77
CA ASN A 41 13.26 4.37 8.86
C ASN A 41 13.39 3.69 7.49
N VAL A 42 13.21 2.37 7.41
CA VAL A 42 13.30 1.63 6.14
C VAL A 42 11.93 1.41 5.55
N PHE A 43 11.02 0.84 6.34
CA PHE A 43 9.67 0.51 5.89
C PHE A 43 8.67 1.66 6.09
N ARG A 44 8.95 2.57 7.02
CA ARG A 44 8.06 3.68 7.40
C ARG A 44 6.66 3.20 7.78
N GLU A 45 6.61 2.22 8.69
CA GLU A 45 5.38 1.58 9.18
C GLU A 45 4.31 2.59 9.63
N SER A 46 4.70 3.61 10.39
CA SER A 46 3.77 4.64 10.87
C SER A 46 3.12 5.41 9.73
N ASP A 47 3.89 5.74 8.69
CA ASP A 47 3.40 6.49 7.54
C ASP A 47 2.48 5.65 6.66
N LEU A 48 2.80 4.36 6.48
CA LEU A 48 1.95 3.44 5.74
C LEU A 48 0.62 3.20 6.47
N ASN A 49 0.63 2.99 7.78
CA ASN A 49 -0.60 2.88 8.56
C ASN A 49 -1.44 4.16 8.50
N THR A 50 -0.81 5.32 8.59
CA THR A 50 -1.50 6.62 8.45
C THR A 50 -2.15 6.74 7.07
N LEU A 51 -1.41 6.39 6.01
CA LEU A 51 -1.94 6.37 4.64
C LEU A 51 -3.14 5.44 4.49
N LEU A 52 -3.10 4.25 5.08
CA LEU A 52 -4.21 3.30 5.03
C LEU A 52 -5.44 3.81 5.78
N ILE A 53 -5.25 4.54 6.88
CA ILE A 53 -6.35 5.19 7.62
C ILE A 53 -6.93 6.34 6.81
N ASP A 54 -6.07 7.20 6.24
CA ASP A 54 -6.46 8.36 5.43
C ASP A 54 -7.31 7.95 4.21
N LEU A 55 -6.98 6.80 3.61
CA LEU A 55 -7.58 6.33 2.36
C LEU A 55 -8.56 5.16 2.55
N LYS A 56 -8.92 4.82 3.79
CA LYS A 56 -9.71 3.61 4.12
C LYS A 56 -11.07 3.53 3.43
N ASP A 57 -11.65 4.69 3.09
CA ASP A 57 -12.99 4.80 2.51
C ASP A 57 -12.94 4.81 0.97
N LEU A 58 -11.74 4.86 0.37
CA LEU A 58 -11.55 4.82 -1.09
C LEU A 58 -11.36 3.39 -1.57
N ASN A 59 -11.91 3.09 -2.75
CA ASN A 59 -11.84 1.75 -3.33
C ASN A 59 -11.29 1.78 -4.75
N ASN A 60 -10.67 0.68 -5.18
CA ASN A 60 -10.26 0.42 -6.56
C ASN A 60 -9.50 1.61 -7.20
N PHE A 61 -10.09 2.24 -8.22
CA PHE A 61 -9.48 3.36 -8.96
C PHE A 61 -9.30 4.61 -8.10
N GLU A 62 -10.26 4.95 -7.24
CA GLU A 62 -10.17 6.14 -6.39
C GLU A 62 -9.00 6.04 -5.41
N PHE A 63 -8.77 4.83 -4.88
CA PHE A 63 -7.59 4.56 -4.05
C PHE A 63 -6.30 4.74 -4.85
N CYS A 64 -6.21 4.17 -6.05
CA CYS A 64 -5.02 4.30 -6.90
C CYS A 64 -4.74 5.77 -7.27
N ALA A 65 -5.77 6.52 -7.66
CA ALA A 65 -5.71 7.95 -7.96
C ALA A 65 -5.19 8.75 -6.76
N ALA A 66 -5.72 8.49 -5.56
CA ALA A 66 -5.32 9.17 -4.34
C ALA A 66 -3.86 8.88 -3.97
N ILE A 67 -3.39 7.64 -4.17
CA ILE A 67 -1.98 7.28 -3.97
C ILE A 67 -1.08 8.01 -4.96
N CYS A 68 -1.39 7.96 -6.26
CA CYS A 68 -0.63 8.69 -7.28
C CYS A 68 -0.55 10.19 -6.95
N LYS A 69 -1.67 10.80 -6.55
CA LYS A 69 -1.73 12.19 -6.12
C LYS A 69 -0.88 12.46 -4.88
N ARG A 70 -0.96 11.61 -3.85
CA ARG A 70 -0.21 11.77 -2.58
C ARG A 70 1.30 11.74 -2.78
N TYR A 71 1.79 10.95 -3.72
CA TYR A 71 3.21 10.83 -4.05
C TYR A 71 3.64 11.67 -5.26
N ASN A 72 2.79 12.59 -5.72
CA ASN A 72 3.06 13.50 -6.85
C ASN A 72 3.48 12.75 -8.13
N VAL A 73 2.83 11.61 -8.38
CA VAL A 73 3.03 10.82 -9.60
C VAL A 73 2.17 11.40 -10.71
N THR A 74 2.81 11.88 -11.77
CA THR A 74 2.13 12.29 -13.01
C THR A 74 2.09 11.10 -13.96
N VAL A 75 0.88 10.68 -14.33
CA VAL A 75 0.66 9.60 -15.30
C VAL A 75 0.37 10.21 -16.66
N GLN A 76 1.12 9.79 -17.68
CA GLN A 76 0.86 10.16 -19.08
C GLN A 76 0.53 8.89 -19.87
N SER A 77 -0.62 8.91 -20.53
CA SER A 77 -1.13 7.77 -21.28
C SER A 77 -1.06 8.07 -22.78
N VAL A 78 -0.54 7.13 -23.55
CA VAL A 78 -0.42 7.23 -25.02
C VAL A 78 -0.98 5.96 -25.63
N GLY A 79 -1.74 6.09 -26.73
CA GLY A 79 -2.32 4.95 -27.43
C GLY A 79 -3.57 4.38 -26.75
N THR A 80 -4.29 5.19 -25.97
CA THR A 80 -5.45 4.74 -25.18
C THR A 80 -6.64 4.33 -26.06
N GLU A 81 -6.66 4.76 -27.32
CA GLU A 81 -7.58 4.31 -28.35
C GLU A 81 -7.47 2.80 -28.66
N ASN A 82 -6.36 2.15 -28.29
CA ASN A 82 -6.16 0.72 -28.47
C ASN A 82 -6.76 -0.11 -27.32
N ILE A 83 -7.27 0.53 -26.26
CA ILE A 83 -7.85 -0.16 -25.11
C ILE A 83 -9.25 -0.67 -25.49
N PRO A 84 -9.52 -1.99 -25.41
CA PRO A 84 -10.85 -2.53 -25.69
C PRO A 84 -11.89 -1.97 -24.71
N ILE A 85 -12.99 -1.42 -25.25
CA ILE A 85 -14.10 -0.87 -24.43
C ILE A 85 -14.88 -2.01 -23.75
N THR A 86 -15.03 -3.15 -24.44
CA THR A 86 -15.77 -4.32 -23.95
C THR A 86 -14.83 -5.51 -23.75
N GLY A 87 -15.19 -6.41 -22.84
CA GLY A 87 -14.38 -7.58 -22.50
C GLY A 87 -13.16 -7.27 -21.61
N GLY A 88 -12.32 -8.28 -21.38
CA GLY A 88 -11.09 -8.14 -20.58
C GLY A 88 -9.93 -7.57 -21.40
N ALA A 89 -8.96 -6.97 -20.72
CA ALA A 89 -7.70 -6.53 -21.31
C ALA A 89 -6.52 -7.01 -20.45
N ILE A 90 -5.41 -7.37 -21.09
CA ILE A 90 -4.15 -7.72 -20.42
C ILE A 90 -3.15 -6.60 -20.72
N PHE A 91 -2.67 -5.95 -19.67
CA PHE A 91 -1.64 -4.93 -19.76
C PHE A 91 -0.31 -5.54 -19.36
N ALA A 92 0.65 -5.55 -20.30
CA ALA A 92 2.03 -5.94 -20.02
C ALA A 92 2.85 -4.67 -19.77
N ALA A 93 3.58 -4.63 -18.65
CA ALA A 93 4.42 -3.50 -18.28
C ALA A 93 5.81 -3.96 -17.84
N ASN A 94 6.82 -3.14 -18.09
CA ASN A 94 8.08 -3.25 -17.37
C ASN A 94 7.86 -2.74 -15.93
N HIS A 95 8.43 -3.43 -14.95
CA HIS A 95 8.11 -3.19 -13.54
C HIS A 95 9.33 -2.75 -12.71
N PRO A 96 9.84 -1.53 -12.93
CA PRO A 96 10.97 -1.05 -12.15
C PRO A 96 10.60 -0.80 -10.67
N LEU A 97 9.35 -0.44 -10.36
CA LEU A 97 8.98 0.05 -9.01
C LEU A 97 7.99 -0.81 -8.24
N GLY A 98 7.39 -1.84 -8.83
CA GLY A 98 6.44 -2.64 -8.07
C GLY A 98 5.03 -2.03 -8.08
N GLY A 99 4.34 -2.14 -6.94
CA GLY A 99 2.94 -1.73 -6.79
C GLY A 99 2.57 -0.33 -7.31
N MET A 100 3.50 0.64 -7.31
CA MET A 100 3.28 1.97 -7.88
C MET A 100 2.97 1.94 -9.38
N ASP A 101 3.62 1.06 -10.15
CA ASP A 101 3.39 0.92 -11.59
C ASP A 101 1.97 0.42 -11.86
N ALA A 102 1.51 -0.55 -11.05
CA ALA A 102 0.14 -1.06 -11.13
C ALA A 102 -0.88 0.03 -10.79
N MET A 103 -0.63 0.84 -9.77
CA MET A 103 -1.51 1.97 -9.40
C MET A 103 -1.56 3.03 -10.50
N ALA A 104 -0.43 3.35 -11.14
CA ALA A 104 -0.38 4.28 -12.27
C ALA A 104 -1.15 3.76 -13.49
N ILE A 105 -1.06 2.46 -13.79
CA ILE A 105 -1.85 1.82 -14.85
C ILE A 105 -3.34 1.89 -14.51
N MET A 106 -3.72 1.53 -13.28
CA MET A 106 -5.12 1.59 -12.84
C MET A 106 -5.67 3.00 -12.91
N GLU A 107 -4.89 4.01 -12.52
CA GLU A 107 -5.31 5.40 -12.65
C GLU A 107 -5.42 5.86 -14.11
N SER A 108 -4.49 5.45 -14.97
CA SER A 108 -4.61 5.72 -16.42
C SER A 108 -5.90 5.11 -17.02
N ILE A 109 -6.26 3.89 -16.59
CA ILE A 109 -7.43 3.18 -17.12
C ILE A 109 -8.73 3.78 -16.58
N SER A 110 -8.74 4.33 -15.36
CA SER A 110 -9.93 4.94 -14.73
C SER A 110 -10.55 6.05 -15.59
N HIS A 111 -9.75 6.72 -16.42
CA HIS A 111 -10.21 7.76 -17.35
C HIS A 111 -10.82 7.23 -18.66
N HIS A 112 -10.72 5.93 -18.93
CA HIS A 112 -11.05 5.33 -20.23
C HIS A 112 -12.08 4.20 -20.16
N ARG A 113 -12.30 3.59 -18.99
CA ARG A 113 -13.24 2.47 -18.79
C ARG A 113 -14.05 2.61 -17.51
#